data_AF-A0ABD5SBM3-F1
#
_entry.id   AF-A0ABD5SBM3-F1
#
_cell.length_a   1.000
_cell.length_b   1.000
_cell.length_c   1.000
_cell.angle_alpha   90.00
_cell.angle_beta   90.00
_cell.angle_gamma   90.00
#
_symmetry.space_group_name_H-M   'P 1'
#
loop_
_entity.id
_entity.type
_entity.pdbx_description
1 polymer ?
#
loop_
_entity_poly.entity_id
_entity_poly.type
_entity_poly.pdbx_seq_one_letter_code
_entity_poly.pdbx_strand_id
1 'polypeptide(L)'
;MPTFRYPCPGCRTTNSLHDADCEFEGVSWPTVEKAYTDLLAVLTAEPEGITESALREAVAGEWDGLHKAALGTLEREQRVVRDDDLLRLLTAAEFKERVSEPTREPMRTVYEHGSVPGCHDNAVFAMIAWYEMVGLSWPETRENVIGWLRESGAWDRGGFEESSPAELVDSKRHVYDQGYGWKEKGRAAKGVIERHV
;
A
#
# COMPACT_ATOMS: atom_id res chain seq x y z
N MET A 1 17.48 -15.30 13.11
CA MET A 1 16.62 -15.67 11.97
C MET A 1 17.09 -14.89 10.75
N PRO A 2 17.15 -15.47 9.55
CA PRO A 2 17.45 -14.70 8.35
C PRO A 2 16.37 -13.63 8.17
N THR A 3 16.80 -12.38 8.08
CA THR A 3 15.96 -11.22 7.80
C THR A 3 16.07 -10.89 6.33
N PHE A 4 14.94 -10.73 5.65
CA PHE A 4 14.90 -10.29 4.27
C PHE A 4 15.21 -8.80 4.17
N ARG A 5 15.91 -8.40 3.10
CA ARG A 5 16.15 -6.97 2.81
C ARG A 5 14.86 -6.26 2.40
N TYR A 6 13.91 -6.99 1.83
CA TYR A 6 12.60 -6.48 1.42
C TYR A 6 11.47 -7.35 2.00
N PRO A 7 10.33 -6.77 2.40
CA PRO A 7 9.18 -7.53 2.91
C PRO A 7 8.60 -8.47 1.85
N CYS A 8 8.08 -9.63 2.25
CA CYS A 8 7.33 -10.53 1.35
C CYS A 8 6.19 -9.78 0.62
N PRO A 9 6.01 -9.91 -0.71
CA PRO A 9 4.96 -9.21 -1.43
C PRO A 9 3.54 -9.64 -1.03
N GLY A 10 3.36 -10.86 -0.55
CA GLY A 10 2.05 -11.35 -0.08
C GLY A 10 1.70 -10.86 1.32
N CYS A 11 2.50 -11.25 2.33
CA CYS A 11 2.19 -11.02 3.74
C CYS A 11 3.04 -9.93 4.43
N ARG A 12 4.03 -9.37 3.72
CA ARG A 12 4.97 -8.35 4.25
C ARG A 12 5.82 -8.78 5.44
N THR A 13 5.89 -10.07 5.75
CA THR A 13 6.88 -10.56 6.71
C THR A 13 8.30 -10.25 6.22
N THR A 14 9.17 -9.90 7.16
CA THR A 14 10.60 -9.67 6.90
C THR A 14 11.45 -10.86 7.36
N ASN A 15 10.81 -11.97 7.73
CA ASN A 15 11.46 -13.20 8.17
C ASN A 15 10.73 -14.42 7.60
N SER A 16 11.23 -15.62 7.87
CA SER A 16 10.69 -16.87 7.31
C SER A 16 9.29 -17.29 7.79
N LEU A 17 8.66 -16.54 8.70
CA LEU A 17 7.30 -16.82 9.18
C LEU A 17 6.29 -15.99 8.36
N HIS A 18 5.56 -16.67 7.49
CA HIS A 18 4.53 -16.07 6.64
C HIS A 18 3.13 -16.22 7.27
N ASP A 19 2.17 -15.43 6.80
CA ASP A 19 0.75 -15.69 7.06
C ASP A 19 0.33 -17.02 6.40
N ALA A 20 -0.61 -17.76 7.02
CA ALA A 20 -0.98 -19.13 6.63
C ALA A 20 -1.44 -19.31 5.16
N ASP A 21 -1.84 -18.23 4.49
CA ASP A 21 -2.32 -18.24 3.11
C ASP A 21 -1.37 -17.47 2.15
N CYS A 22 -0.10 -17.33 2.50
CA CYS A 22 0.85 -16.60 1.66
C CYS A 22 1.29 -17.42 0.44
N GLU A 23 0.85 -17.03 -0.76
CA GLU A 23 1.21 -17.67 -2.03
C GLU A 23 2.72 -17.66 -2.36
N PHE A 24 3.53 -16.92 -1.60
CA PHE A 24 4.98 -16.81 -1.76
C PHE A 24 5.77 -17.59 -0.71
N GLU A 25 5.11 -18.27 0.23
CA GLU A 25 5.78 -19.06 1.25
C GLU A 25 6.62 -20.18 0.63
N GLY A 26 7.85 -20.36 1.13
CA GLY A 26 8.76 -21.42 0.67
C GLY A 26 9.38 -21.17 -0.72
N VAL A 27 9.04 -20.09 -1.40
CA VAL A 27 9.60 -19.72 -2.71
C VAL A 27 10.88 -18.90 -2.53
N SER A 28 11.90 -19.18 -3.36
CA SER A 28 13.13 -18.40 -3.32
C SER A 28 12.93 -17.00 -3.90
N TRP A 29 13.55 -15.98 -3.28
CA TRP A 29 13.44 -14.59 -3.74
C TRP A 29 13.75 -14.38 -5.23
N PRO A 30 14.82 -14.95 -5.80
CA PRO A 30 15.09 -14.82 -7.23
C PRO A 30 13.96 -15.36 -8.11
N THR A 31 13.25 -16.40 -7.67
CA THR A 31 12.08 -16.94 -8.38
C THR A 31 10.89 -15.98 -8.32
N VAL A 32 10.65 -15.36 -7.15
CA VAL A 32 9.62 -14.31 -6.99
C VAL A 32 9.95 -13.11 -7.87
N GLU A 33 11.17 -12.60 -7.80
CA GLU A 33 11.63 -11.46 -8.60
C GLU A 33 11.53 -11.73 -10.10
N LYS A 34 11.85 -12.94 -10.55
CA LYS A 34 11.67 -13.35 -11.95
C LYS A 34 10.20 -13.22 -12.37
N ALA A 35 9.26 -13.77 -11.60
CA ALA A 35 7.84 -13.69 -11.95
C ALA A 35 7.35 -12.24 -12.08
N TYR A 36 7.78 -11.34 -11.20
CA TYR A 36 7.48 -9.90 -11.33
C TYR A 36 8.15 -9.28 -12.56
N THR A 37 9.42 -9.60 -12.81
CA THR A 37 10.18 -9.06 -13.94
C THR A 37 9.56 -9.48 -15.27
N ASP A 38 9.15 -10.74 -15.40
CA ASP A 38 8.51 -11.26 -16.61
C ASP A 38 7.21 -10.52 -16.93
N LEU A 39 6.37 -10.26 -15.92
CA LEU A 39 5.14 -9.48 -16.08
C LEU A 39 5.42 -8.03 -16.45
N LEU A 40 6.30 -7.36 -15.70
CA LEU A 40 6.59 -5.94 -15.88
C LEU A 40 7.27 -5.67 -17.23
N ALA A 41 8.10 -6.58 -17.72
CA ALA A 41 8.75 -6.46 -19.02
C ALA A 41 7.72 -6.37 -20.16
N VAL A 42 6.71 -7.25 -20.15
CA VAL A 42 5.63 -7.24 -21.15
C VAL A 42 4.74 -6.01 -20.96
N LEU A 43 4.26 -5.76 -19.73
CA LEU A 43 3.33 -4.66 -19.46
C LEU A 43 3.92 -3.27 -19.74
N THR A 44 5.24 -3.10 -19.57
CA THR A 44 5.92 -1.84 -19.90
C THR A 44 6.03 -1.63 -21.42
N ALA A 45 6.08 -2.71 -22.20
CA ALA A 45 6.11 -2.65 -23.66
C ALA A 45 4.73 -2.39 -24.29
N GLU A 46 3.65 -2.63 -23.53
CA GLU A 46 2.25 -2.52 -23.98
C GLU A 46 1.50 -1.41 -23.19
N PRO A 47 1.82 -0.12 -23.41
CA PRO A 47 1.29 0.98 -22.60
C PRO A 47 -0.22 1.18 -22.73
N GLU A 48 -0.82 0.78 -23.85
CA GLU A 48 -2.27 0.82 -24.07
C GLU A 48 -3.02 -0.35 -23.41
N GLY A 49 -2.28 -1.29 -22.82
CA GLY A 49 -2.80 -2.47 -22.16
C GLY A 49 -2.82 -3.72 -23.03
N ILE A 50 -2.86 -4.88 -22.37
CA ILE A 50 -2.82 -6.20 -23.00
C ILE A 50 -3.81 -7.14 -22.32
N THR A 51 -4.46 -8.04 -23.06
CA THR A 51 -5.33 -9.05 -22.43
C THR A 51 -4.51 -10.01 -21.56
N GLU A 52 -5.12 -10.59 -20.53
CA GLU A 52 -4.43 -11.58 -19.70
C GLU A 52 -3.99 -12.81 -20.51
N SER A 53 -4.75 -13.22 -21.53
CA SER A 53 -4.36 -14.33 -22.41
C SER A 53 -3.09 -13.99 -23.19
N ALA A 54 -3.02 -12.79 -23.78
CA ALA A 54 -1.85 -12.36 -24.53
C ALA A 54 -0.64 -12.12 -23.60
N LEU A 55 -0.86 -11.64 -22.38
CA LEU A 55 0.19 -11.53 -21.35
C LEU A 55 0.77 -12.91 -21.00
N ARG A 56 -0.09 -13.92 -20.80
CA ARG A 56 0.33 -15.31 -20.53
C ARG A 56 1.18 -15.89 -21.66
N GLU A 57 0.84 -15.57 -22.90
CA GLU A 57 1.58 -16.02 -24.08
C GLU A 57 2.90 -15.27 -24.29
N ALA A 58 2.96 -13.99 -23.90
CA ALA A 58 4.13 -13.13 -24.07
C ALA A 58 5.20 -13.29 -22.98
N VAL A 59 4.83 -13.78 -21.80
CA VAL A 59 5.78 -14.07 -20.70
C VAL A 59 6.83 -15.09 -21.13
N ALA A 60 8.08 -14.81 -20.78
CA ALA A 60 9.20 -15.68 -21.09
C ALA A 60 9.20 -16.96 -20.23
N GLY A 61 8.71 -18.05 -20.80
CA GLY A 61 8.71 -19.37 -20.19
C GLY A 61 7.30 -19.89 -19.89
N GLU A 62 7.19 -20.74 -18.88
CA GLU A 62 5.89 -21.28 -18.45
C GLU A 62 5.19 -20.30 -17.51
N TRP A 63 3.93 -19.98 -17.82
CA TRP A 63 3.05 -19.28 -16.90
C TRP A 63 2.61 -20.23 -15.79
N ASP A 64 2.94 -19.89 -14.54
CA ASP A 64 2.64 -20.71 -13.37
C ASP A 64 1.82 -19.96 -12.32
N GLY A 65 1.62 -20.61 -11.16
CA GLY A 65 0.92 -20.00 -10.03
C GLY A 65 1.60 -18.75 -9.49
N LEU A 66 2.92 -18.62 -9.64
CA LEU A 66 3.68 -17.48 -9.13
C LEU A 66 3.44 -16.23 -9.98
N HIS A 67 3.35 -16.38 -11.31
CA HIS A 67 2.93 -15.29 -12.19
C HIS A 67 1.52 -14.81 -11.87
N LYS A 68 0.59 -15.74 -11.62
CA LYS A 68 -0.78 -15.41 -11.20
C LYS A 68 -0.79 -14.66 -9.86
N ALA A 69 -0.03 -15.13 -8.87
CA ALA A 69 0.07 -14.48 -7.56
C ALA A 69 0.71 -13.08 -7.65
N ALA A 70 1.76 -12.93 -8.46
CA ALA A 70 2.42 -11.66 -8.72
C ALA A 70 1.47 -10.66 -9.43
N LEU A 71 0.78 -11.09 -10.50
CA LEU A 71 -0.21 -10.26 -11.19
C LEU A 71 -1.33 -9.84 -10.24
N GLY A 72 -1.90 -10.79 -9.49
CA GLY A 72 -2.93 -10.49 -8.50
C GLY A 72 -2.45 -9.51 -7.43
N THR A 73 -1.17 -9.54 -7.08
CA THR A 73 -0.57 -8.56 -6.16
C THR A 73 -0.46 -7.18 -6.80
N LEU A 74 0.04 -7.08 -8.04
CA LEU A 74 0.12 -5.83 -8.79
C LEU A 74 -1.26 -5.18 -8.98
N GLU A 75 -2.30 -5.98 -9.26
CA GLU A 75 -3.69 -5.51 -9.34
C GLU A 75 -4.23 -5.06 -7.98
N ARG A 76 -3.98 -5.85 -6.91
CA ARG A 76 -4.42 -5.48 -5.56
C ARG A 76 -3.76 -4.19 -5.07
N GLU A 77 -2.51 -3.96 -5.44
CA GLU A 77 -1.74 -2.76 -5.13
C GLU A 77 -2.03 -1.63 -6.10
N GLN A 78 -2.90 -1.83 -7.10
CA GLN A 78 -3.26 -0.85 -8.13
C GLN A 78 -2.09 -0.38 -8.99
N ARG A 79 -0.99 -1.15 -9.04
CA ARG A 79 0.09 -0.94 -10.00
C ARG A 79 -0.37 -1.26 -11.41
N VAL A 80 -1.18 -2.30 -11.52
CA VAL A 80 -1.87 -2.72 -12.75
C VAL A 80 -3.36 -2.49 -12.57
N VAL A 81 -4.01 -1.94 -13.58
CA VAL A 81 -5.47 -1.82 -13.66
C VAL A 81 -6.00 -2.74 -14.75
N ARG A 82 -7.21 -3.26 -14.54
CA ARG A 82 -7.95 -4.03 -15.55
C ARG A 82 -9.16 -3.20 -15.99
N ASP A 83 -9.14 -2.74 -17.24
CA ASP A 83 -10.22 -2.00 -17.89
C ASP A 83 -10.63 -2.75 -19.16
N ASP A 84 -11.92 -3.12 -19.29
CA ASP A 84 -12.44 -3.88 -20.45
C ASP A 84 -11.55 -5.10 -20.85
N ASP A 85 -11.18 -5.92 -19.87
CA ASP A 85 -10.28 -7.09 -19.99
C ASP A 85 -8.82 -6.80 -20.37
N LEU A 86 -8.43 -5.53 -20.52
CA LEU A 86 -7.06 -5.10 -20.75
C LEU A 86 -6.34 -4.79 -19.43
N LEU A 87 -5.20 -5.43 -19.22
CA LEU A 87 -4.28 -5.16 -18.13
C LEU A 87 -3.31 -4.07 -18.56
N ARG A 88 -3.26 -2.98 -17.81
CA ARG A 88 -2.39 -1.84 -18.07
C ARG A 88 -1.58 -1.48 -16.84
N LEU A 89 -0.27 -1.35 -17.01
CA LEU A 89 0.62 -0.83 -15.97
C LEU A 89 0.45 0.69 -15.87
N LEU A 90 0.16 1.19 -14.68
CA LEU A 90 0.06 2.62 -14.45
C LEU A 90 1.44 3.27 -14.47
N THR A 91 1.52 4.45 -15.07
CA THR A 91 2.66 5.34 -14.85
C THR A 91 2.73 5.78 -13.39
N ALA A 92 3.90 6.25 -12.96
CA ALA A 92 4.06 6.76 -11.60
C ALA A 92 3.08 7.92 -11.29
N ALA A 93 2.73 8.74 -12.28
CA ALA A 93 1.79 9.84 -12.11
C ALA A 93 0.34 9.35 -11.92
N GLU A 94 -0.14 8.48 -12.82
CA GLU A 94 -1.49 7.91 -12.73
C GLU A 94 -1.67 7.07 -11.47
N PHE A 95 -0.64 6.31 -11.10
CA PHE A 95 -0.64 5.56 -9.86
C PHE A 95 -0.86 6.48 -8.67
N LYS A 96 -0.07 7.56 -8.56
CA LYS A 96 -0.18 8.55 -7.47
C LYS A 96 -1.55 9.19 -7.40
N GLU A 97 -2.13 9.57 -8.54
CA GLU A 97 -3.47 10.13 -8.60
C GLU A 97 -4.52 9.14 -8.10
N ARG A 98 -4.37 7.85 -8.44
CA ARG A 98 -5.33 6.81 -8.05
C ARG A 98 -5.21 6.37 -6.60
N VAL A 99 -3.99 6.37 -6.04
CA VAL A 99 -3.72 5.93 -4.66
C VAL A 99 -3.59 7.09 -3.68
N SER A 100 -4.01 8.30 -4.04
CA SER A 100 -4.06 9.42 -3.10
C SER A 100 -5.11 9.20 -2.00
N GLU A 101 -6.14 8.40 -2.30
CA GLU A 101 -7.27 8.12 -1.41
C GLU A 101 -7.45 6.60 -1.16
N PRO A 102 -7.42 6.13 0.10
CA PRO A 102 -7.63 4.73 0.42
C PRO A 102 -9.08 4.26 0.19
N THR A 103 -9.27 3.29 -0.70
CA THR A 103 -10.60 2.72 -1.01
C THR A 103 -10.93 1.41 -0.28
N ARG A 104 -9.94 0.83 0.43
CA ARG A 104 -10.07 -0.46 1.12
C ARG A 104 -9.94 -0.33 2.62
N GLU A 105 -10.65 -1.20 3.33
CA GLU A 105 -10.57 -1.34 4.78
C GLU A 105 -9.20 -1.84 5.25
N PRO A 106 -8.73 -1.43 6.45
CA PRO A 106 -9.31 -0.42 7.36
C PRO A 106 -9.08 1.06 6.94
N MET A 107 -8.24 1.32 5.93
CA MET A 107 -7.81 2.69 5.62
C MET A 107 -8.92 3.56 5.10
N ARG A 108 -9.90 3.01 4.37
CA ARG A 108 -11.08 3.75 3.92
C ARG A 108 -11.78 4.45 5.10
N THR A 109 -12.12 3.72 6.16
CA THR A 109 -12.74 4.31 7.36
C THR A 109 -11.85 5.36 8.02
N VAL A 110 -10.55 5.10 8.14
CA VAL A 110 -9.60 6.07 8.73
C VAL A 110 -9.53 7.35 7.90
N TYR A 111 -9.52 7.22 6.58
CA TYR A 111 -9.46 8.34 5.64
C TYR A 111 -10.73 9.18 5.71
N GLU A 112 -11.89 8.55 5.51
CA GLU A 112 -13.19 9.22 5.40
C GLU A 112 -13.62 9.93 6.69
N HIS A 113 -13.41 9.29 7.84
CA HIS A 113 -13.88 9.85 9.12
C HIS A 113 -12.80 10.63 9.87
N GLY A 114 -11.54 10.46 9.49
CA GLY A 114 -10.41 10.99 10.25
C GLY A 114 -10.23 10.31 11.61
N SER A 115 -9.27 10.78 12.39
CA SER A 115 -9.03 10.28 13.74
C SER A 115 -9.96 10.91 14.80
N VAL A 116 -10.25 10.18 15.86
CA VAL A 116 -11.06 10.62 17.01
C VAL A 116 -10.28 10.42 18.33
N PRO A 117 -10.70 11.06 19.44
CA PRO A 117 -10.07 10.84 20.74
C PRO A 117 -9.90 9.36 21.06
N GLY A 118 -8.68 8.98 21.48
CA GLY A 118 -8.31 7.60 21.77
C GLY A 118 -7.72 6.82 20.59
N CYS A 119 -7.63 7.40 19.37
CA CYS A 119 -6.97 6.74 18.24
C CYS A 119 -6.07 7.62 17.37
N HIS A 120 -5.81 8.88 17.74
CA HIS A 120 -5.00 9.82 16.95
C HIS A 120 -3.66 9.22 16.49
N ASP A 121 -2.89 8.66 17.43
CA ASP A 121 -1.57 8.10 17.12
C ASP A 121 -1.65 6.94 16.11
N ASN A 122 -2.52 5.95 16.37
CA ASN A 122 -2.71 4.80 15.48
C ASN A 122 -3.18 5.23 14.08
N ALA A 123 -4.08 6.22 14.00
CA ALA A 123 -4.61 6.70 12.72
C ALA A 123 -3.53 7.45 11.91
N VAL A 124 -2.82 8.39 12.53
CA VAL A 124 -1.76 9.17 11.86
C VAL A 124 -0.62 8.24 11.42
N PHE A 125 -0.22 7.30 12.28
CA PHE A 125 0.76 6.27 11.94
C PHE A 125 0.32 5.47 10.71
N ALA A 126 -0.93 4.98 10.72
CA ALA A 126 -1.45 4.17 9.62
C ALA A 126 -1.49 4.96 8.30
N MET A 127 -1.86 6.24 8.33
CA MET A 127 -1.85 7.12 7.16
C MET A 127 -0.44 7.33 6.60
N ILE A 128 0.55 7.63 7.45
CA ILE A 128 1.95 7.80 7.01
C ILE A 128 2.49 6.49 6.41
N ALA A 129 2.31 5.37 7.11
CA ALA A 129 2.78 4.06 6.67
C ALA A 129 2.06 3.57 5.40
N TRP A 130 0.80 3.97 5.19
CA TRP A 130 0.08 3.65 3.96
C TRP A 130 0.60 4.46 2.76
N TYR A 131 0.81 5.76 2.92
CA TYR A 131 1.37 6.62 1.87
C TYR A 131 2.80 6.22 1.47
N GLU A 132 3.64 5.85 2.45
CA GLU A 132 4.95 5.25 2.20
C GLU A 132 4.83 3.97 1.38
N MET A 133 3.92 3.07 1.77
CA MET A 133 3.74 1.78 1.10
C MET A 133 3.29 1.93 -0.35
N VAL A 134 2.40 2.88 -0.65
CA VAL A 134 2.01 3.16 -2.03
C VAL A 134 3.13 3.88 -2.80
N GLY A 135 4.17 4.39 -2.12
CA GLY A 135 5.37 4.93 -2.75
C GLY A 135 5.32 6.43 -2.99
N LEU A 136 4.54 7.16 -2.20
CA LEU A 136 4.70 8.61 -2.11
C LEU A 136 6.03 8.91 -1.42
N SER A 137 6.72 9.96 -1.88
CA SER A 137 7.88 10.49 -1.19
C SER A 137 7.50 11.08 0.17
N TRP A 138 8.49 11.32 1.04
CA TRP A 138 8.21 11.96 2.33
C TRP A 138 7.53 13.33 2.21
N PRO A 139 7.97 14.28 1.35
CA PRO A 139 7.26 15.54 1.16
C PRO A 139 5.79 15.36 0.77
N GLU A 140 5.51 14.45 -0.18
CA GLU A 140 4.15 14.14 -0.61
C GLU A 140 3.32 13.52 0.52
N THR A 141 3.89 12.54 1.24
CA THR A 141 3.25 11.91 2.40
C THR A 141 2.91 12.94 3.46
N ARG A 142 3.86 13.82 3.78
CA ARG A 142 3.68 14.89 4.76
C ARG A 142 2.53 15.81 4.38
N GLU A 143 2.50 16.28 3.14
CA GLU A 143 1.44 17.17 2.64
C GLU A 143 0.08 16.49 2.66
N ASN A 144 -0.02 15.24 2.19
CA ASN A 144 -1.28 14.51 2.19
C ASN A 144 -1.81 14.22 3.59
N VAL A 145 -0.96 13.86 4.55
CA VAL A 145 -1.41 13.62 5.94
C VAL A 145 -1.85 14.94 6.62
N ILE A 146 -1.17 16.06 6.34
CA ILE A 146 -1.61 17.38 6.81
C ILE A 146 -2.97 17.76 6.20
N GLY A 147 -3.14 17.54 4.90
CA GLY A 147 -4.42 17.73 4.20
C GLY A 147 -5.52 16.90 4.83
N TRP A 148 -5.30 15.58 4.96
CA TRP A 148 -6.23 14.65 5.60
C TRP A 148 -6.61 15.06 7.02
N LEU A 149 -5.65 15.48 7.86
CA LEU A 149 -5.92 15.93 9.23
C LEU A 149 -6.90 17.12 9.26
N ARG A 150 -6.83 18.01 8.28
CA ARG A 150 -7.70 19.18 8.15
C ARG A 150 -9.05 18.80 7.52
N GLU A 151 -9.03 18.13 6.39
CA GLU A 151 -10.22 17.84 5.57
C GLU A 151 -11.17 16.86 6.25
N SER A 152 -10.63 15.86 6.97
CA SER A 152 -11.45 14.95 7.77
C SER A 152 -11.99 15.57 9.07
N GLY A 153 -11.60 16.82 9.37
CA GLY A 153 -11.90 17.51 10.63
C GLY A 153 -11.20 16.91 11.84
N ALA A 154 -10.26 15.98 11.66
CA ALA A 154 -9.53 15.35 12.77
C ALA A 154 -8.80 16.36 13.63
N TRP A 155 -8.12 17.34 13.01
CA TRP A 155 -7.41 18.40 13.71
C TRP A 155 -8.34 19.26 14.56
N ASP A 156 -9.49 19.65 14.00
CA ASP A 156 -10.45 20.54 14.67
C ASP A 156 -11.16 19.87 15.85
N ARG A 157 -11.23 18.53 15.88
CA ARG A 157 -11.71 17.76 17.05
C ARG A 157 -10.77 17.88 18.26
N GLY A 158 -9.53 18.32 18.07
CA GLY A 158 -8.54 18.46 19.13
C GLY A 158 -8.02 17.12 19.66
N GLY A 159 -7.26 17.16 20.76
CA GLY A 159 -6.64 15.97 21.36
C GLY A 159 -5.20 15.70 20.91
N PHE A 160 -4.59 16.64 20.17
CA PHE A 160 -3.17 16.63 19.82
C PHE A 160 -2.37 17.49 20.80
N GLU A 161 -1.15 17.08 21.11
CA GLU A 161 -0.23 17.84 21.97
C GLU A 161 0.52 18.92 21.17
N GLU A 162 0.70 18.67 19.88
CA GLU A 162 1.42 19.52 18.96
C GLU A 162 0.63 20.78 18.59
N SER A 163 1.35 21.85 18.27
CA SER A 163 0.74 23.15 17.97
C SER A 163 0.18 23.26 16.56
N SER A 164 0.56 22.33 15.66
CA SER A 164 0.10 22.30 14.28
C SER A 164 0.12 20.88 13.69
N PRO A 165 -0.69 20.61 12.63
CA PRO A 165 -0.63 19.34 11.92
C PRO A 165 0.76 19.04 11.36
N ALA A 166 1.47 20.10 10.92
CA ALA A 166 2.82 19.99 10.38
C ALA A 166 3.80 19.46 11.43
N GLU A 167 3.78 20.03 12.63
CA GLU A 167 4.63 19.60 13.75
C GLU A 167 4.36 18.14 14.15
N LEU A 168 3.08 17.78 14.27
CA LEU A 168 2.65 16.40 14.54
C LEU A 168 3.22 15.42 13.50
N VAL A 169 3.03 15.71 12.21
CA VAL A 169 3.47 14.81 11.14
C VAL A 169 4.99 14.74 11.08
N ASP A 170 5.69 15.87 11.23
CA ASP A 170 7.15 15.92 11.25
C ASP A 170 7.74 15.11 12.42
N SER A 171 7.11 15.13 13.59
CA SER A 171 7.53 14.31 14.74
C SER A 171 7.45 12.80 14.46
N LYS A 172 6.57 12.40 13.52
CA LYS A 172 6.33 11.01 13.13
C LYS A 172 7.06 10.60 11.86
N ARG A 173 8.01 11.39 11.36
CA ARG A 173 8.82 11.04 10.18
C ARG A 173 9.48 9.65 10.26
N HIS A 174 9.89 9.23 11.46
CA HIS A 174 10.45 7.91 11.68
C HIS A 174 9.53 6.76 11.25
N VAL A 175 8.21 6.98 11.20
CA VAL A 175 7.25 5.98 10.72
C VAL A 175 7.45 5.69 9.23
N TYR A 176 7.69 6.75 8.45
CA TYR A 176 8.01 6.66 7.04
C TYR A 176 9.38 6.00 6.82
N ASP A 177 10.42 6.50 7.52
CA ASP A 177 11.80 6.05 7.27
C ASP A 177 12.03 4.56 7.61
N GLN A 178 11.24 3.98 8.51
CA GLN A 178 11.38 2.58 8.94
C GLN A 178 10.49 1.59 8.16
N GLY A 179 9.60 2.07 7.29
CA GLY A 179 8.74 1.21 6.46
C GLY A 179 7.78 0.31 7.26
N TYR A 180 7.18 0.85 8.32
CA TYR A 180 6.27 0.07 9.17
C TYR A 180 5.01 -0.41 8.44
N GLY A 181 4.40 -1.48 8.94
CA GLY A 181 3.10 -1.93 8.46
C GLY A 181 1.95 -1.07 8.98
N TRP A 182 1.06 -0.62 8.10
CA TRP A 182 -0.14 0.17 8.45
C TRP A 182 -1.31 -0.68 8.97
N LYS A 183 -1.39 -1.98 8.62
CA LYS A 183 -2.60 -2.82 8.82
C LYS A 183 -3.06 -2.91 10.28
N GLU A 184 -2.15 -3.18 11.21
CA GLU A 184 -2.48 -3.32 12.63
C GLU A 184 -2.99 -1.99 13.22
N LYS A 185 -2.26 -0.90 12.95
CA LYS A 185 -2.60 0.45 13.41
C LYS A 185 -3.89 0.95 12.80
N GLY A 186 -4.11 0.70 11.52
CA GLY A 186 -5.35 1.02 10.82
C GLY A 186 -6.55 0.28 11.42
N ARG A 187 -6.43 -1.04 11.71
CA ARG A 187 -7.51 -1.81 12.36
C ARG A 187 -7.82 -1.30 13.76
N ALA A 188 -6.78 -0.99 14.54
CA ALA A 188 -6.95 -0.44 15.88
C ALA A 188 -7.66 0.92 15.85
N ALA A 189 -7.26 1.80 14.92
CA ALA A 189 -7.91 3.11 14.74
C ALA A 189 -9.36 2.96 14.28
N LYS A 190 -9.60 2.17 13.24
CA LYS A 190 -10.95 1.88 12.72
C LYS A 190 -11.91 1.45 13.82
N GLY A 191 -11.51 0.50 14.67
CA GLY A 191 -12.39 0.00 15.72
C GLY A 191 -12.78 1.07 16.75
N VAL A 192 -11.93 2.07 17.00
CA VAL A 192 -12.27 3.22 17.85
C VAL A 192 -13.20 4.19 17.11
N ILE A 193 -12.92 4.47 15.84
CA ILE A 193 -13.73 5.35 14.98
C ILE A 193 -15.16 4.81 14.90
N GLU A 194 -15.36 3.54 14.55
CA GLU A 194 -16.68 2.90 14.43
C GLU A 194 -17.53 2.94 15.72
N ARG A 195 -16.91 3.15 16.88
CA ARG A 195 -17.65 3.33 18.15
C ARG A 195 -18.04 4.78 18.43
N HIS A 196 -17.43 5.74 17.72
CA HIS A 196 -17.68 7.16 17.87
C HIS A 196 -18.65 7.72 16.81
N VAL A 197 -18.72 7.10 15.63
CA VAL A 197 -19.68 7.43 14.56
C VAL A 197 -21.00 6.68 14.67
#